data_AF-A0A2H5Z034-F1
#
_entry.id   AF-A0A2H5Z034-F1
#
_cell.length_a   1.000
_cell.length_b   1.000
_cell.length_c   1.000
_cell.angle_alpha   90.00
_cell.angle_beta   90.00
_cell.angle_gamma   90.00
#
_symmetry.space_group_name_H-M   'P 1'
#
loop_
_entity.id
_entity.type
_entity.pdbx_description
1 polymer ?
#
loop_
_entity_poly.entity_id
_entity_poly.type
_entity_poly.pdbx_seq_one_letter_code
_entity_poly.pdbx_strand_id
1 'polypeptide(L)' 'MANAGIEPGPVIHETLARAPQLVYDVRDDRWVDPWSHGLLDPLGVLEAAVEASWSLARAFLATDVLVHRTWPASSAEP' A
#
# COMPACT_ATOMS: atom_id res chain seq x y z
N MET A 1 -4.53 1.69 -10.56
CA MET A 1 -5.41 1.75 -11.74
C MET A 1 -6.28 2.98 -11.76
N ALA A 2 -6.96 3.31 -10.66
CA ALA A 2 -7.71 4.57 -10.55
C ALA A 2 -6.88 5.81 -10.93
N ASN A 3 -5.61 5.88 -10.51
CA ASN A 3 -4.68 6.96 -10.88
C ASN A 3 -4.40 7.05 -12.40
N ALA A 4 -4.66 6.00 -13.17
CA ALA A 4 -4.52 5.97 -14.62
C ALA A 4 -5.88 6.11 -15.34
N GLY A 5 -6.97 6.41 -14.61
CA GLY A 5 -8.32 6.49 -15.15
C GLY A 5 -8.92 5.14 -15.53
N ILE A 6 -8.30 4.03 -15.14
CA ILE A 6 -8.76 2.68 -15.43
C ILE A 6 -9.61 2.17 -14.28
N GLU A 7 -10.80 1.65 -14.61
CA GLU A 7 -11.72 1.03 -13.65
C GLU A 7 -11.07 -0.22 -13.03
N PRO A 8 -10.79 -0.25 -11.71
CA PRO A 8 -10.00 -1.32 -11.12
C PRO A 8 -10.72 -2.67 -11.06
N GLY A 9 -12.05 -2.68 -10.89
CA GLY A 9 -12.81 -3.89 -10.63
C GLY A 9 -12.61 -5.01 -11.66
N PRO A 10 -12.80 -4.75 -12.97
CA PRO A 10 -12.60 -5.73 -14.03
C PRO A 10 -11.18 -6.29 -14.07
N VAL A 11 -10.18 -5.43 -13.91
CA VAL A 11 -8.77 -5.85 -13.98
C VAL A 11 -8.41 -6.71 -12.77
N ILE A 12 -8.83 -6.34 -11.55
CA ILE A 12 -8.62 -7.16 -10.35
C ILE A 12 -9.29 -8.52 -10.49
N HIS A 13 -10.54 -8.56 -10.98
CA HIS A 13 -11.26 -9.80 -11.21
C HIS A 13 -10.50 -10.71 -12.19
N GLU A 14 -9.99 -10.13 -13.28
CA GLU A 14 -9.21 -10.85 -14.27
C GLU A 14 -7.84 -11.30 -13.74
N THR A 15 -7.14 -10.51 -12.91
CA THR A 15 -5.90 -10.94 -12.22
C THR A 15 -6.14 -12.24 -11.45
N LEU A 16 -7.20 -12.25 -10.63
CA LEU A 16 -7.53 -13.37 -9.75
C LEU A 16 -7.94 -14.62 -10.54
N ALA A 17 -8.52 -14.44 -11.73
CA ALA A 17 -9.00 -15.53 -12.57
C ALA A 17 -7.91 -16.13 -13.49
N ARG A 18 -7.00 -15.30 -14.04
CA ARG A 18 -6.09 -15.72 -15.11
C ARG A 18 -4.83 -16.42 -14.64
N ALA A 19 -4.17 -15.91 -13.59
CA ALA A 19 -2.91 -16.46 -13.08
C ALA A 19 -2.31 -15.53 -12.02
N PRO A 20 -1.90 -16.03 -10.83
CA PRO A 20 -1.13 -15.24 -9.87
C PRO A 20 0.27 -14.82 -10.37
N GLN A 21 0.76 -15.43 -11.44
CA GLN A 21 2.10 -15.16 -12.00
C GLN A 21 2.16 -14.00 -13.00
N LEU A 22 1.04 -13.42 -13.42
CA LEU A 22 1.01 -12.27 -14.33
C LEU A 22 0.69 -10.98 -13.58
N VAL A 23 1.23 -9.87 -14.09
CA VAL A 23 0.91 -8.52 -13.62
C VAL A 23 0.29 -7.72 -14.75
N TYR A 24 -0.45 -6.68 -14.41
CA TYR A 24 -1.05 -5.77 -15.39
C TYR A 24 -0.18 -4.52 -15.56
N ASP A 25 0.38 -4.32 -16.76
CA ASP A 25 1.04 -3.06 -17.11
C ASP A 25 -0.02 -2.03 -17.47
N VAL A 26 -0.20 -1.08 -16.55
CA VAL A 26 -1.18 0.01 -16.66
C VAL A 26 -0.85 0.99 -17.79
N ARG A 27 0.43 1.10 -18.20
CA ARG A 27 0.83 2.04 -19.26
C ARG A 27 0.50 1.51 -20.65
N ASP A 28 0.71 0.21 -20.85
CA ASP A 28 0.51 -0.47 -22.14
C ASP A 28 -0.86 -1.18 -22.24
N ASP A 29 -1.67 -1.15 -21.19
CA ASP A 29 -2.99 -1.81 -21.10
C ASP A 29 -2.95 -3.31 -21.46
N ARG A 30 -2.05 -4.06 -20.81
CA ARG A 30 -1.88 -5.49 -21.07
C ARG A 30 -1.35 -6.28 -19.88
N TRP A 31 -1.68 -7.57 -19.87
CA TRP A 31 -1.11 -8.55 -18.94
C TRP A 31 0.28 -8.99 -19.41
N VAL A 32 1.25 -8.97 -18.51
CA VAL A 32 2.66 -9.29 -18.82
C VAL A 32 3.26 -10.17 -17.72
N ASP A 33 4.30 -10.90 -18.09
CA ASP A 33 5.18 -11.55 -17.12
C ASP A 33 6.08 -10.49 -16.45
N PRO A 34 6.04 -10.35 -15.11
CA PRO A 34 6.74 -9.26 -14.42
C PRO A 34 8.26 -9.35 -14.56
N TRP A 35 8.83 -10.56 -14.66
CA TRP A 35 10.27 -10.77 -14.75
C TRP A 35 10.85 -10.25 -16.07
N SER A 36 10.26 -10.69 -17.19
CA SER A 36 10.68 -10.27 -18.53
C SER A 36 10.40 -8.79 -18.82
N HIS A 37 9.37 -8.21 -18.18
CA HIS A 37 9.01 -6.80 -18.36
C HIS A 37 9.62 -5.85 -17.33
N GLY A 38 10.39 -6.38 -16.36
CA GLY A 38 11.07 -5.57 -15.34
C GLY A 38 10.11 -4.84 -14.39
N LEU A 39 8.90 -5.36 -14.22
CA LEU A 39 7.89 -4.81 -13.31
C LEU A 39 7.97 -5.52 -11.96
N LEU A 40 9.08 -5.30 -11.26
CA LEU A 40 9.40 -5.95 -9.98
C LEU A 40 9.73 -4.90 -8.92
N ASP A 41 9.19 -5.09 -7.73
CA ASP A 41 9.58 -4.33 -6.55
C ASP A 41 10.57 -5.13 -5.70
N PRO A 42 11.56 -4.49 -5.06
CA PRO A 42 12.46 -5.18 -4.13
C PRO A 42 11.70 -5.76 -2.94
N LEU A 43 12.02 -7.00 -2.54
CA LEU A 43 11.33 -7.69 -1.45
C LEU A 43 11.32 -6.88 -0.14
N GLY A 44 12.48 -6.34 0.26
CA GLY A 44 12.58 -5.55 1.49
C GLY A 44 11.72 -4.27 1.51
N VAL A 45 11.35 -3.74 0.33
CA VAL A 45 10.41 -2.61 0.23
C VAL A 45 9.00 -3.07 0.56
N LEU A 46 8.57 -4.22 0.01
CA LEU A 46 7.25 -4.79 0.28
C LEU A 46 7.10 -5.23 1.75
N GLU A 47 8.13 -5.89 2.31
CA GLU A 47 8.14 -6.30 3.72
C GLU A 47 8.00 -5.10 4.65
N ALA A 48 8.85 -4.08 4.47
CA ALA A 48 8.79 -2.86 5.27
C ALA A 48 7.43 -2.14 5.14
N ALA A 49 6.86 -2.09 3.93
CA ALA A 49 5.56 -1.47 3.71
C ALA A 49 4.43 -2.20 4.45
N VAL A 50 4.41 -3.54 4.41
CA VAL A 50 3.40 -4.36 5.10
C VAL A 50 3.56 -4.23 6.61
N GLU A 51 4.78 -4.36 7.13
CA GLU A 51 5.05 -4.28 8.57
C GLU A 51 4.68 -2.90 9.14
N ALA A 52 5.09 -1.82 8.48
CA ALA A 52 4.77 -0.46 8.90
C ALA A 52 3.26 -0.20 8.87
N SER A 53 2.58 -0.62 7.79
CA SER A 53 1.13 -0.44 7.64
C SER A 53 0.36 -1.22 8.71
N TRP A 54 0.75 -2.45 8.98
CA TRP A 54 0.13 -3.29 10.00
C TRP A 54 0.36 -2.75 11.41
N SER A 55 1.59 -2.37 11.74
CA SER A 55 1.94 -1.77 13.02
C SER A 55 1.12 -0.49 13.27
N LEU A 56 1.04 0.38 12.27
CA LEU A 56 0.27 1.62 12.34
C LEU A 56 -1.23 1.33 12.51
N ALA A 57 -1.79 0.46 11.67
CA ALA A 57 -3.20 0.10 11.75
C ALA A 57 -3.56 -0.45 13.13
N ARG A 58 -2.72 -1.32 13.71
CA ARG A 58 -2.91 -1.83 15.07
C ARG A 58 -2.87 -0.73 16.13
N ALA A 59 -1.89 0.16 16.06
CA ALA A 59 -1.78 1.26 17.00
C ALA A 59 -3.02 2.15 16.96
N PHE A 60 -3.48 2.51 15.77
CA PHE A 60 -4.67 3.35 15.58
C PHE A 60 -5.96 2.66 16.02
N LEU A 61 -6.16 1.39 15.66
CA LEU A 61 -7.35 0.63 16.05
C LEU A 61 -7.43 0.37 17.55
N ALA A 62 -6.29 0.33 18.25
CA ALA A 62 -6.23 0.16 19.70
C ALA A 62 -6.18 1.48 20.50
N THR A 63 -6.17 2.63 19.83
CA THR A 63 -6.13 3.94 20.49
C THR A 63 -7.55 4.41 20.80
N ASP A 64 -7.91 4.45 22.08
CA ASP A 64 -9.23 4.93 22.52
C ASP A 64 -9.32 6.46 22.61
N VAL A 65 -8.20 7.14 22.91
CA VAL A 65 -8.16 8.58 23.17
C VAL A 65 -6.96 9.21 22.48
N LEU A 66 -7.21 10.29 21.73
CA LEU A 66 -6.17 11.15 21.18
C LEU A 66 -6.13 12.47 21.95
N VAL A 67 -5.06 12.68 22.73
CA VAL A 67 -4.87 13.93 23.50
C VAL A 67 -3.99 14.88 22.71
N HIS A 68 -4.53 16.04 22.35
CA HIS A 68 -3.78 17.14 21.75
C HIS A 68 -3.72 18.32 22.74
N ARG A 69 -2.51 18.79 23.09
CA ARG A 69 -2.30 19.95 23.97
C ARG A 69 -1.43 20.98 23.26
N THR A 70 -1.98 22.18 23.06
CA THR A 70 -1.31 23.27 22.34
C THR A 70 -0.14 23.88 23.14
N TRP A 71 -0.14 23.74 24.48
CA TRP A 71 0.96 24.11 25.38
C TRP A 71 1.02 23.10 26.55
N PRO A 72 1.82 22.02 26.45
CA PRO A 72 2.00 21.12 27.58
C PRO A 72 2.78 21.84 28.68
N ALA A 73 2.26 21.84 29.91
CA ALA A 73 2.92 22.47 31.06
C ALA A 73 4.33 21.91 31.33
N SER A 74 4.65 20.71 30.82
CA SER A 74 5.99 20.11 30.87
C SER A 74 7.05 20.83 30.02
N SER A 75 6.66 21.83 29.22
CA SER A 75 7.58 22.70 28.47
C SER A 75 7.92 24.00 29.23
N ALA A 76 7.37 24.20 30.43
CA ALA A 76 7.53 25.42 31.22
C ALA A 76 8.62 25.32 32.32
N GLU A 77 9.19 24.15 32.57
CA GLU A 77 10.33 23.97 33.49
C GLU A 77 11.46 23.19 32.79
N PRO A 78 12.66 23.78 32.61
CA PRO A 78 13.86 23.07 32.16
C PRO A 78 14.54 22.27 33.26
#